data_AF-A0A7Y4WWP9-F1
#
_entry.id   AF-A0A7Y4WWP9-F1
#
_cell.length_a   1.000
_cell.length_b   1.000
_cell.length_c   1.000
_cell.angle_alpha   90.00
_cell.angle_beta   90.00
_cell.angle_gamma   90.00
#
_symmetry.space_group_name_H-M   'P 1'
#
loop_
_entity.id
_entity.type
_entity.pdbx_description
1 polymer ?
#
loop_
_entity_poly.entity_id
_entity_poly.type
_entity_poly.pdbx_seq_one_letter_code
_entity_poly.pdbx_strand_id
1 'polypeptide(L)'
;MRKAKESEPDSLVRILVAGLGALVLAGLIASPWYLRTWQQTDSPVFPFYMNIWPGDAPGWDVERSNLFQAMNAQYGRVTNSPADYLLAPLNVSVRAQPELSRYFDGVLGVAFLIGLPLLIFALWKFDLPVEIKIGSGIAAIVFLFWLFSSQQLRYLIPILPVLAIGIAAAVERIAEKRTPLYMAAKYSISVAAVCGLLTTFAWFLQKAPLRVVLGGEVRDHYLTRNLDYYPYYQALNTTTAPDARVWLINMRRDTYNIDRPVFSDYLFEDWTLKKMVWESKSVSELRAKAREMGITYMLTRHDFLFDYNGSTLVDDEKPRAENEAKLRIAKEFVLDKANTVVADEKFSLVKLF
;
A
#
# COMPACT_ATOMS: atom_id res chain seq x y z
N MET A 1 -0.76 42.50 -36.46
CA MET A 1 0.57 41.88 -36.29
C MET A 1 0.93 41.87 -34.81
N ARG A 2 0.86 40.69 -34.18
CA ARG A 2 1.25 40.49 -32.77
C ARG A 2 2.77 40.50 -32.72
N LYS A 3 3.38 41.47 -32.03
CA LYS A 3 4.81 41.41 -31.69
C LYS A 3 5.03 40.15 -30.85
N ALA A 4 5.80 39.21 -31.39
CA ALA A 4 6.37 38.13 -30.61
C ALA A 4 7.22 38.77 -29.51
N LYS A 5 6.85 38.54 -28.26
CA LYS A 5 7.67 38.90 -27.11
C LYS A 5 8.84 37.92 -27.14
N GLU A 6 9.96 38.33 -27.72
CA GLU A 6 11.22 37.59 -27.64
C GLU A 6 11.49 37.32 -26.17
N SER A 7 11.40 36.05 -25.76
CA SER A 7 11.81 35.64 -24.42
C SER A 7 13.31 35.84 -24.33
N GLU A 8 13.76 36.84 -23.56
CA GLU A 8 15.18 37.11 -23.37
C GLU A 8 15.89 35.85 -22.85
N PRO A 9 17.05 35.45 -23.42
CA PRO A 9 17.80 34.27 -23.00
C PRO A 9 18.12 34.25 -21.50
N ASP A 10 18.23 35.43 -20.87
CA ASP A 10 18.38 35.63 -19.42
C ASP A 10 17.25 35.02 -18.58
N SER A 11 16.01 35.03 -19.09
CA SER A 11 14.86 34.46 -18.38
C SER A 11 14.91 32.93 -18.34
N LEU A 12 15.32 32.30 -19.45
CA LEU A 12 15.46 30.85 -19.55
C LEU A 12 16.60 30.34 -18.66
N VAL A 13 17.75 31.02 -18.70
CA VAL A 13 18.91 30.67 -17.85
C VAL A 13 18.53 30.75 -16.37
N ARG A 14 17.84 31.81 -15.94
CA ARG A 14 17.37 31.94 -14.54
C ARG A 14 16.42 30.82 -14.13
N ILE A 15 15.48 30.45 -15.00
CA ILE A 15 14.55 29.33 -14.73
C ILE A 15 15.31 28.01 -14.59
N LEU A 16 16.28 27.75 -15.49
CA LEU A 16 17.10 26.54 -15.44
C LEU A 16 17.97 26.48 -14.18
N VAL A 17 18.61 27.58 -13.80
CA VAL A 17 19.42 27.67 -12.58
C VAL A 17 18.56 27.48 -11.34
N ALA A 18 17.40 28.15 -11.26
CA ALA A 18 16.48 28.00 -10.15
C ALA A 18 15.93 26.55 -10.07
N GLY A 19 15.60 25.95 -11.22
CA GLY A 19 15.13 24.57 -11.31
C GLY A 19 16.20 23.57 -10.85
N LEU A 20 17.45 23.74 -11.29
CA LEU A 20 18.57 22.92 -10.84
C LEU A 20 18.84 23.10 -9.34
N GLY A 21 18.82 24.35 -8.86
CA GLY A 21 18.97 24.66 -7.43
C GLY A 21 17.88 24.00 -6.58
N ALA A 22 16.63 24.03 -7.05
CA ALA A 22 15.52 23.35 -6.40
C ALA A 22 15.69 21.82 -6.40
N LEU A 23 16.17 21.24 -7.49
CA LEU A 23 16.43 19.79 -7.58
C LEU A 23 17.56 19.37 -6.63
N VAL A 24 18.64 20.13 -6.56
CA VAL A 24 19.75 19.89 -5.61
C VAL A 24 19.26 20.00 -4.17
N LEU A 25 18.49 21.05 -3.85
CA LEU A 25 17.92 21.22 -2.52
C LEU A 25 16.97 20.08 -2.16
N ALA A 26 16.12 19.64 -3.08
CA ALA A 26 15.25 18.49 -2.88
C ALA A 26 16.05 17.21 -2.62
N GLY A 27 17.13 16.99 -3.37
CA GLY A 27 18.07 15.89 -3.16
C GLY A 27 18.73 15.93 -1.78
N LEU A 28 19.18 17.11 -1.33
CA LEU A 28 19.78 17.31 0.00
C LEU A 28 18.76 17.10 1.13
N ILE A 29 17.52 17.54 0.95
CA ILE A 29 16.45 17.30 1.93
C ILE A 29 16.16 15.80 2.00
N ALA A 30 16.08 15.11 0.86
CA ALA A 30 15.73 13.69 0.81
C ALA A 30 16.90 12.74 1.16
N SER A 31 18.16 13.19 1.05
CA SER A 31 19.33 12.34 1.21
C SER A 31 19.45 11.62 2.56
N PRO A 32 19.02 12.16 3.73
CA PRO A 32 19.14 11.44 5.00
C PRO A 32 18.47 10.06 4.98
N TRP A 33 17.31 9.94 4.32
CA TRP A 33 16.60 8.66 4.22
C TRP A 33 17.33 7.69 3.29
N TYR A 34 17.76 8.14 2.11
CA TYR A 34 18.49 7.29 1.16
C TYR A 34 19.85 6.84 1.69
N LEU A 35 20.61 7.74 2.33
CA LEU A 35 21.90 7.42 2.94
C LEU A 35 21.74 6.45 4.11
N ARG A 36 20.74 6.66 4.98
CA ARG A 36 20.45 5.71 6.05
C ARG A 36 20.10 4.33 5.51
N THR A 37 19.21 4.25 4.52
CA THR A 37 18.83 2.97 3.91
C THR A 37 20.05 2.27 3.34
N TRP A 38 20.88 2.99 2.56
CA TRP A 38 22.10 2.44 2.00
C TRP A 38 23.06 1.94 3.09
N GLN A 39 23.30 2.72 4.15
CA GLN A 39 24.16 2.29 5.26
C GLN A 39 23.63 1.06 6.01
N GLN A 40 22.31 0.84 6.02
CA GLN A 40 21.69 -0.28 6.74
C GLN A 40 21.56 -1.55 5.91
N THR A 41 21.60 -1.43 4.58
CA THR A 41 21.33 -2.55 3.67
C THR A 41 22.45 -2.80 2.68
N ASP A 42 23.50 -1.98 2.69
CA ASP A 42 24.59 -1.96 1.72
C ASP A 42 24.14 -1.82 0.25
N SER A 43 22.89 -1.39 0.02
CA SER A 43 22.31 -1.22 -1.32
C SER A 43 21.58 0.12 -1.48
N PRO A 44 21.96 0.95 -2.46
CA PRO A 44 21.31 2.24 -2.74
C PRO A 44 19.94 2.08 -3.42
N VAL A 45 19.59 0.87 -3.87
CA VAL A 45 18.33 0.55 -4.57
C VAL A 45 17.39 -0.34 -3.76
N PHE A 46 17.76 -0.67 -2.51
CA PHE A 46 16.90 -1.40 -1.58
C PHE A 46 15.53 -0.71 -1.43
N PRO A 47 14.40 -1.46 -1.36
CA PRO A 47 14.28 -2.93 -1.31
C PRO A 47 14.15 -3.60 -2.69
N PHE A 48 14.45 -2.88 -3.77
CA PHE A 48 14.31 -3.34 -5.15
C PHE A 48 15.64 -3.78 -5.76
N TYR A 49 15.57 -4.49 -6.89
CA TYR A 49 16.71 -4.74 -7.78
C TYR A 49 17.97 -5.30 -7.12
N MET A 50 17.84 -6.10 -6.06
CA MET A 50 18.98 -6.72 -5.38
C MET A 50 19.77 -7.70 -6.27
N ASN A 51 19.20 -8.11 -7.41
CA ASN A 51 19.89 -8.85 -8.45
C ASN A 51 20.89 -8.00 -9.25
N ILE A 52 20.70 -6.68 -9.29
CA ILE A 52 21.59 -5.71 -9.97
C ILE A 52 22.58 -5.13 -8.97
N TRP A 53 22.09 -4.69 -7.82
CA TRP A 53 22.92 -4.16 -6.74
C TRP A 53 22.61 -4.89 -5.44
N PRO A 54 23.43 -5.91 -5.09
CA PRO A 54 23.23 -6.69 -3.89
C PRO A 54 23.20 -5.84 -2.63
N GLY A 55 22.50 -6.30 -1.61
CA GLY A 55 22.50 -5.72 -0.28
C GLY A 55 22.42 -6.80 0.79
N ASP A 56 22.76 -6.45 2.02
CA ASP A 56 22.60 -7.30 3.19
C ASP A 56 21.51 -6.73 4.11
N ALA A 57 20.35 -7.39 4.12
CA ALA A 57 19.22 -6.99 4.94
C ALA A 57 18.60 -8.25 5.57
N PRO A 58 18.68 -8.42 6.90
CA PRO A 58 18.10 -9.58 7.58
C PRO A 58 16.61 -9.74 7.26
N GLY A 59 16.24 -10.89 6.69
CA GLY A 59 14.86 -11.14 6.29
C GLY A 59 14.45 -10.45 4.98
N TRP A 60 15.40 -10.11 4.10
CA TRP A 60 15.12 -9.65 2.76
C TRP A 60 16.21 -10.12 1.79
N ASP A 61 15.84 -11.00 0.86
CA ASP A 61 16.75 -11.60 -0.12
C ASP A 61 16.35 -11.21 -1.55
N VAL A 62 17.16 -11.65 -2.53
CA VAL A 62 16.92 -11.38 -3.95
C VAL A 62 15.56 -11.88 -4.42
N GLU A 63 15.12 -13.04 -3.91
CA GLU A 63 13.83 -13.63 -4.28
C GLU A 63 12.67 -12.77 -3.78
N ARG A 64 12.69 -12.33 -2.51
CA ARG A 64 11.70 -11.38 -1.97
C ARG A 64 11.77 -10.01 -2.63
N SER A 65 12.95 -9.52 -3.01
CA SER A 65 13.10 -8.31 -3.83
C SER A 65 12.39 -8.45 -5.19
N ASN A 66 12.44 -9.62 -5.82
CA ASN A 66 11.76 -9.88 -7.09
C ASN A 66 10.25 -10.05 -6.91
N LEU A 67 9.83 -10.78 -5.87
CA LEU A 67 8.42 -10.91 -5.51
C LEU A 67 7.80 -9.55 -5.19
N PHE A 68 8.55 -8.65 -4.55
CA PHE A 68 8.06 -7.31 -4.24
C PHE A 68 7.81 -6.49 -5.51
N GLN A 69 8.70 -6.59 -6.50
CA GLN A 69 8.49 -5.97 -7.81
C GLN A 69 7.25 -6.54 -8.51
N ALA A 70 7.11 -7.88 -8.53
CA ALA A 70 5.96 -8.55 -9.10
C ALA A 70 4.64 -8.14 -8.41
N MET A 71 4.62 -8.08 -7.08
CA MET A 71 3.49 -7.62 -6.29
C MET A 71 3.11 -6.18 -6.61
N ASN A 72 4.10 -5.27 -6.67
CA ASN A 72 3.85 -3.86 -7.02
C ASN A 72 3.25 -3.72 -8.43
N ALA A 73 3.66 -4.57 -9.37
CA ALA A 73 3.15 -4.55 -10.74
C ALA A 73 1.68 -5.01 -10.84
N GLN A 74 1.10 -5.66 -9.83
CA GLN A 74 -0.29 -6.14 -9.86
C GLN A 74 -1.32 -5.06 -9.50
N TYR A 75 -0.91 -3.93 -8.93
CA TYR A 75 -1.83 -2.89 -8.51
C TYR A 75 -2.54 -2.21 -9.69
N GLY A 76 -3.84 -1.93 -9.52
CA GLY A 76 -4.69 -1.17 -10.45
C GLY A 76 -5.07 -1.86 -11.78
N ARG A 77 -4.66 -3.12 -11.97
CA ARG A 77 -4.96 -3.94 -13.15
C ARG A 77 -6.37 -4.52 -13.13
N VAL A 78 -7.39 -3.66 -13.22
CA VAL A 78 -8.80 -4.08 -13.13
C VAL A 78 -9.18 -5.05 -14.24
N THR A 79 -8.88 -4.76 -15.51
CA THR A 79 -9.21 -5.66 -16.64
C THR A 79 -8.02 -5.99 -17.55
N ASN A 80 -6.86 -5.35 -17.33
CA ASN A 80 -5.68 -5.45 -18.20
C ASN A 80 -5.93 -5.00 -19.65
N SER A 81 -6.99 -4.23 -19.91
CA SER A 81 -7.30 -3.69 -21.23
C SER A 81 -6.58 -2.36 -21.47
N PRO A 82 -6.17 -2.03 -22.72
CA PRO A 82 -5.71 -0.69 -23.08
C PRO A 82 -6.70 0.42 -22.67
N ALA A 83 -8.00 0.12 -22.64
CA ALA A 83 -9.03 1.05 -22.19
C ALA A 83 -8.90 1.43 -20.70
N ASP A 84 -8.31 0.58 -19.85
CA ASP A 84 -8.10 0.88 -18.43
C ASP A 84 -7.18 2.09 -18.25
N TYR A 85 -6.22 2.29 -19.16
CA TYR A 85 -5.31 3.45 -19.11
C TYR A 85 -6.03 4.75 -19.45
N LEU A 86 -6.90 4.73 -20.47
CA LEU A 86 -7.73 5.88 -20.84
C LEU A 86 -8.76 6.22 -19.76
N LEU A 87 -9.33 5.19 -19.14
CA LEU A 87 -10.31 5.32 -18.07
C LEU A 87 -9.68 5.47 -16.68
N ALA A 88 -8.35 5.53 -16.57
CA ALA A 88 -7.67 5.59 -15.28
C ALA A 88 -8.17 6.74 -14.38
N PRO A 89 -8.36 7.99 -14.87
CA PRO A 89 -8.92 9.06 -14.04
C PRO A 89 -10.32 8.75 -13.48
N LEU A 90 -11.17 8.07 -14.25
CA LEU A 90 -12.49 7.63 -13.82
C LEU A 90 -12.38 6.48 -12.80
N ASN A 91 -11.58 5.46 -13.13
CA ASN A 91 -11.40 4.26 -12.32
C ASN A 91 -10.85 4.60 -10.93
N VAL A 92 -9.80 5.44 -10.86
CA VAL A 92 -9.17 5.84 -9.58
C VAL A 92 -10.10 6.73 -8.72
N SER A 93 -11.04 7.42 -9.35
CA SER A 93 -11.98 8.32 -8.66
C SER A 93 -13.24 7.62 -8.16
N VAL A 94 -13.73 6.60 -8.87
CA VAL A 94 -15.06 6.01 -8.66
C VAL A 94 -15.02 4.51 -8.34
N ARG A 95 -14.18 3.73 -9.04
CA ARG A 95 -14.10 2.28 -8.88
C ARG A 95 -13.09 1.83 -7.85
N ALA A 96 -12.15 2.72 -7.50
CA ALA A 96 -11.13 2.44 -6.52
C ALA A 96 -11.74 2.05 -5.18
N GLN A 97 -11.07 1.17 -4.44
CA GLN A 97 -11.54 0.65 -3.15
C GLN A 97 -10.37 0.51 -2.18
N PRO A 98 -10.57 0.81 -0.88
CA PRO A 98 -9.55 0.57 0.13
C PRO A 98 -9.26 -0.93 0.27
N GLU A 99 -8.01 -1.29 0.58
CA GLU A 99 -7.55 -2.65 0.89
C GLU A 99 -7.69 -3.66 -0.28
N LEU A 100 -8.00 -3.18 -1.49
CA LEU A 100 -8.08 -4.00 -2.69
C LEU A 100 -7.05 -3.54 -3.72
N SER A 101 -5.94 -4.26 -3.83
CA SER A 101 -4.83 -3.93 -4.73
C SER A 101 -5.24 -3.79 -6.20
N ARG A 102 -6.16 -4.65 -6.66
CA ARG A 102 -6.73 -4.58 -8.03
C ARG A 102 -7.48 -3.26 -8.28
N TYR A 103 -8.01 -2.64 -7.23
CA TYR A 103 -8.74 -1.37 -7.26
C TYR A 103 -7.95 -0.25 -6.60
N PHE A 104 -6.64 -0.20 -6.88
CA PHE A 104 -5.72 0.88 -6.52
C PHE A 104 -5.43 1.06 -5.02
N ASP A 105 -6.03 0.26 -4.14
CA ASP A 105 -5.84 0.34 -2.68
C ASP A 105 -6.08 1.76 -2.11
N GLY A 106 -7.28 2.28 -2.34
CA GLY A 106 -7.76 3.57 -1.83
C GLY A 106 -8.85 4.19 -2.71
N VAL A 107 -9.28 5.41 -2.39
CA VAL A 107 -10.22 6.20 -3.23
C VAL A 107 -9.72 7.62 -3.39
N LEU A 108 -9.49 8.07 -4.64
CA LEU A 108 -9.11 9.45 -4.92
C LEU A 108 -10.29 10.41 -4.83
N GLY A 109 -11.47 9.94 -5.25
CA GLY A 109 -12.73 10.65 -5.17
C GLY A 109 -13.05 11.55 -6.36
N VAL A 110 -14.32 11.93 -6.46
CA VAL A 110 -14.90 12.66 -7.59
C VAL A 110 -14.36 14.09 -7.78
N ALA A 111 -13.71 14.65 -6.75
CA ALA A 111 -13.07 15.96 -6.84
C ALA A 111 -11.97 16.00 -7.90
N PHE A 112 -11.18 14.92 -8.00
CA PHE A 112 -10.18 14.78 -9.06
C PHE A 112 -10.85 14.68 -10.44
N LEU A 113 -11.86 13.82 -10.57
CA LEU A 113 -12.57 13.61 -11.84
C LEU A 113 -13.23 14.88 -12.39
N ILE A 114 -13.82 15.70 -11.52
CA ILE A 114 -14.48 16.95 -11.89
C ILE A 114 -13.46 18.08 -12.10
N GLY A 115 -12.46 18.18 -11.24
CA GLY A 115 -11.47 19.24 -11.28
C GLY A 115 -10.49 19.11 -12.46
N LEU A 116 -10.14 17.88 -12.85
CA LEU A 116 -9.14 17.65 -13.90
C LEU A 116 -9.54 18.27 -15.26
N PRO A 117 -10.77 18.06 -15.80
CA PRO A 117 -11.19 18.73 -17.03
C PRO A 117 -11.22 20.27 -16.91
N LEU A 118 -11.58 20.82 -15.75
CA LEU A 118 -11.58 22.27 -15.52
C LEU A 118 -10.16 22.84 -15.57
N LEU A 119 -9.20 22.15 -14.95
CA LEU A 119 -7.79 22.53 -14.98
C LEU A 119 -7.22 22.47 -16.40
N ILE A 120 -7.47 21.36 -17.13
CA ILE A 120 -7.02 21.20 -18.52
C ILE A 120 -7.62 22.30 -19.41
N PHE A 121 -8.92 22.56 -19.29
CA PHE A 121 -9.59 23.63 -20.02
C PHE A 121 -8.96 24.99 -19.74
N ALA A 122 -8.69 25.29 -18.46
CA ALA A 122 -8.12 26.57 -18.08
C ALA A 122 -6.67 26.75 -18.56
N LEU A 123 -5.85 25.69 -18.48
CA LEU A 123 -4.50 25.66 -19.06
C LEU A 123 -4.51 25.92 -20.57
N TRP A 124 -5.56 25.48 -21.28
CA TRP A 124 -5.69 25.67 -22.72
C TRP A 124 -6.24 27.05 -23.11
N LYS A 125 -7.18 27.62 -22.33
CA LYS A 125 -7.93 28.82 -22.70
C LYS A 125 -7.48 30.11 -22.04
N PHE A 126 -6.82 30.04 -20.89
CA PHE A 126 -6.44 31.21 -20.10
C PHE A 126 -4.94 31.24 -19.86
N ASP A 127 -4.42 32.43 -19.53
CA ASP A 127 -3.04 32.58 -19.11
C ASP A 127 -2.96 32.39 -17.59
N LEU A 128 -2.68 31.15 -17.19
CA LEU A 128 -2.43 30.80 -15.79
C LEU A 128 -1.01 31.19 -15.36
N PRO A 129 -0.78 31.48 -14.06
CA PRO A 129 0.56 31.69 -13.52
C PRO A 129 1.51 30.56 -13.89
N VAL A 130 2.79 30.89 -14.09
CA VAL A 130 3.80 29.92 -14.54
C VAL A 130 3.97 28.77 -13.56
N GLU A 131 3.82 29.04 -12.26
CA GLU A 131 3.89 28.09 -11.16
C GLU A 131 2.79 27.02 -11.29
N ILE A 132 1.57 27.41 -11.68
CA ILE A 132 0.45 26.48 -11.90
C ILE A 132 0.72 25.60 -13.12
N LYS A 133 1.31 26.16 -14.18
CA LYS A 133 1.69 25.39 -15.38
C LYS A 133 2.77 24.37 -15.06
N ILE A 134 3.83 24.77 -14.35
CA ILE A 134 4.91 23.88 -13.89
C ILE A 134 4.36 22.79 -12.97
N GLY A 135 3.57 23.17 -11.96
CA GLY A 135 2.96 22.22 -11.02
C GLY A 135 2.04 21.21 -11.70
N SER A 136 1.21 21.67 -12.64
CA SER A 136 0.36 20.78 -13.45
C SER A 136 1.18 19.84 -14.33
N GLY A 137 2.29 20.32 -14.89
CA GLY A 137 3.23 19.49 -15.65
C GLY A 137 3.88 18.40 -14.80
N ILE A 138 4.36 18.74 -13.59
CA ILE A 138 4.89 17.77 -12.62
C ILE A 138 3.81 16.75 -12.24
N ALA A 139 2.59 17.22 -11.93
CA ALA A 139 1.48 16.35 -11.60
C ALA A 139 1.14 15.38 -12.74
N ALA A 140 1.17 15.84 -13.99
CA ALA A 140 0.97 15.00 -15.16
C ALA A 140 2.08 13.95 -15.31
N ILE A 141 3.35 14.32 -15.13
CA ILE A 141 4.49 13.39 -15.20
C ILE A 141 4.37 12.31 -14.13
N VAL A 142 4.09 12.69 -12.88
CA VAL A 142 3.92 11.73 -11.77
C VAL A 142 2.70 10.84 -12.00
N PHE A 143 1.59 11.39 -12.49
CA PHE A 143 0.41 10.59 -12.83
C PHE A 143 0.70 9.59 -13.96
N LEU A 144 1.47 9.98 -14.98
CA LEU A 144 1.92 9.07 -16.05
C LEU A 144 2.85 7.99 -15.50
N PHE A 145 3.80 8.35 -14.63
CA PHE A 145 4.67 7.37 -13.99
C PHE A 145 3.85 6.37 -13.17
N TRP A 146 2.90 6.85 -12.36
CA TRP A 146 1.95 6.00 -11.63
C TRP A 146 1.15 5.09 -12.57
N LEU A 147 0.66 5.64 -13.67
CA LEU A 147 -0.16 4.93 -14.66
C LEU A 147 0.60 3.76 -15.30
N PHE A 148 1.90 3.91 -15.55
CA PHE A 148 2.75 2.88 -16.19
C PHE A 148 3.61 2.07 -15.21
N SER A 149 3.51 2.33 -13.90
CA SER A 149 4.25 1.59 -12.87
C SER A 149 3.29 0.87 -11.92
N SER A 150 3.40 1.11 -10.61
CA SER A 150 2.51 0.57 -9.61
C SER A 150 1.38 1.54 -9.33
N GLN A 151 0.16 1.14 -9.66
CA GLN A 151 -1.02 2.00 -9.56
C GLN A 151 -1.60 2.03 -8.12
N GLN A 152 -0.75 2.13 -7.10
CA GLN A 152 -1.16 2.33 -5.72
C GLN A 152 -1.57 3.78 -5.51
N LEU A 153 -2.75 4.03 -4.95
CA LEU A 153 -3.26 5.39 -4.79
C LEU A 153 -2.32 6.28 -3.96
N ARG A 154 -1.69 5.71 -2.93
CA ARG A 154 -0.76 6.45 -2.05
C ARG A 154 0.40 7.13 -2.78
N TYR A 155 0.79 6.65 -3.96
CA TYR A 155 1.84 7.28 -4.76
C TYR A 155 1.37 8.56 -5.47
N LEU A 156 0.07 8.84 -5.51
CA LEU A 156 -0.48 10.10 -6.02
C LEU A 156 -0.62 11.18 -4.94
N ILE A 157 -0.45 10.86 -3.65
CA ILE A 157 -0.56 11.83 -2.54
C ILE A 157 0.28 13.10 -2.77
N PRO A 158 1.55 13.02 -3.22
CA PRO A 158 2.39 14.21 -3.39
C PRO A 158 1.85 15.23 -4.40
N ILE A 159 1.04 14.82 -5.37
CA ILE A 159 0.52 15.72 -6.42
C ILE A 159 -0.86 16.30 -6.10
N LEU A 160 -1.55 15.77 -5.09
CA LEU A 160 -2.91 16.23 -4.76
C LEU A 160 -2.98 17.71 -4.36
N PRO A 161 -2.08 18.24 -3.52
CA PRO A 161 -2.10 19.66 -3.17
C PRO A 161 -1.87 20.57 -4.39
N VAL A 162 -0.94 20.17 -5.27
CA VAL A 162 -0.62 20.92 -6.49
C VAL A 162 -1.81 20.95 -7.44
N LEU A 163 -2.47 19.81 -7.63
CA LEU A 163 -3.70 19.71 -8.42
C LEU A 163 -4.84 20.53 -7.81
N ALA A 164 -5.04 20.47 -6.49
CA ALA A 164 -6.07 21.24 -5.81
C ALA A 164 -5.89 22.76 -6.00
N ILE A 165 -4.67 23.26 -5.85
CA ILE A 165 -4.33 24.68 -6.11
C ILE A 165 -4.56 25.02 -7.58
N GLY A 166 -4.11 24.16 -8.51
CA GLY A 166 -4.33 24.36 -9.95
C GLY A 166 -5.82 24.43 -10.31
N ILE A 167 -6.63 23.52 -9.76
CA ILE A 167 -8.09 23.50 -9.95
C ILE A 167 -8.73 24.77 -9.39
N ALA A 168 -8.31 25.23 -8.21
CA ALA A 168 -8.81 26.48 -7.63
C ALA A 168 -8.49 27.69 -8.53
N ALA A 169 -7.24 27.80 -8.99
CA ALA A 169 -6.81 28.86 -9.92
C ALA A 169 -7.58 28.79 -11.25
N ALA A 170 -7.83 27.59 -11.78
CA ALA A 170 -8.63 27.39 -12.98
C ALA A 170 -10.05 27.95 -12.82
N VAL A 171 -10.70 27.66 -11.69
CA VAL A 171 -12.06 28.13 -11.39
C VAL A 171 -12.10 29.64 -11.21
N GLU A 172 -11.10 30.21 -10.54
CA GLU A 172 -10.97 31.66 -10.38
C GLU A 172 -10.88 32.37 -11.74
N ARG A 173 -10.06 31.87 -12.67
CA ARG A 173 -9.96 32.42 -14.03
C ARG A 173 -11.26 32.27 -14.82
N ILE A 174 -11.97 31.16 -14.67
CA ILE A 174 -13.29 30.97 -15.27
C ILE A 174 -14.31 31.97 -14.69
N ALA A 175 -14.19 32.28 -13.39
CA ALA A 175 -15.08 33.18 -12.66
C ALA A 175 -15.00 34.65 -13.09
N GLU A 176 -13.81 35.12 -13.51
CA GLU A 176 -13.59 36.49 -13.98
C GLU A 176 -14.59 36.90 -15.08
N LYS A 177 -15.01 35.95 -15.92
CA LYS A 177 -15.96 36.19 -17.02
C LYS A 177 -17.44 36.12 -16.60
N ARG A 178 -17.76 35.74 -15.35
CA ARG A 178 -19.12 35.57 -14.79
C ARG A 178 -20.11 34.84 -15.72
N THR A 179 -19.63 33.80 -16.40
CA THR A 179 -20.41 33.04 -17.40
C THR A 179 -21.25 31.92 -16.76
N PRO A 180 -22.21 31.33 -17.48
CA PRO A 180 -22.87 30.08 -17.04
C PRO A 180 -21.87 28.96 -16.74
N LEU A 181 -20.72 28.93 -17.45
CA LEU A 181 -19.63 27.99 -17.21
C LEU A 181 -19.02 28.16 -15.80
N TYR A 182 -18.92 29.38 -15.29
CA TYR A 182 -18.49 29.61 -13.91
C TYR A 182 -19.46 29.00 -12.89
N MET A 183 -20.76 29.20 -13.08
CA MET A 183 -21.76 28.60 -12.17
C MET A 183 -21.68 27.07 -12.23
N ALA A 184 -21.57 26.49 -13.42
CA ALA A 184 -21.37 25.05 -13.58
C ALA A 184 -20.09 24.55 -12.89
N ALA A 185 -18.96 25.23 -13.05
CA ALA A 185 -17.69 24.86 -12.41
C ALA A 185 -17.78 24.96 -10.87
N LYS A 186 -18.34 26.06 -10.36
CA LYS A 186 -18.53 26.30 -8.92
C LYS A 186 -19.43 25.23 -8.30
N TYR A 187 -20.59 24.96 -8.89
CA TYR A 187 -21.52 23.95 -8.37
C TYR A 187 -20.93 22.55 -8.48
N SER A 188 -20.25 22.22 -9.58
CA SER A 188 -19.60 20.92 -9.74
C SER A 188 -18.55 20.65 -8.66
N ILE A 189 -17.69 21.63 -8.34
CA ILE A 189 -16.69 21.48 -7.27
C ILE A 189 -17.35 21.43 -5.89
N SER A 190 -18.40 22.23 -5.66
CA SER A 190 -19.14 22.20 -4.40
C SER A 190 -19.76 20.82 -4.17
N VAL A 191 -20.40 20.24 -5.21
CA VAL A 191 -20.92 18.88 -5.18
C VAL A 191 -19.79 17.88 -4.94
N ALA A 192 -18.64 18.03 -5.61
CA ALA A 192 -17.50 17.13 -5.43
C ALA A 192 -16.95 17.16 -3.99
N ALA A 193 -16.87 18.35 -3.38
CA ALA A 193 -16.47 18.50 -1.99
C ALA A 193 -17.47 17.85 -1.03
N VAL A 194 -18.78 18.05 -1.26
CA VAL A 194 -19.84 17.39 -0.48
C VAL A 194 -19.73 15.86 -0.60
N CYS A 195 -19.57 15.33 -1.82
CA CYS A 195 -19.36 13.89 -2.02
C CYS A 195 -18.13 13.38 -1.26
N GLY A 196 -16.99 14.08 -1.35
CA GLY A 196 -15.77 13.70 -0.63
C GLY A 196 -15.93 13.71 0.89
N LEU A 197 -16.63 14.72 1.43
CA LEU A 197 -16.97 14.80 2.85
C LEU A 197 -17.91 13.66 3.26
N LEU A 198 -18.94 13.37 2.47
CA LEU A 198 -19.88 12.28 2.75
C LEU A 198 -19.18 10.92 2.76
N THR A 199 -18.30 10.63 1.78
CA THR A 199 -17.52 9.38 1.74
C THR A 199 -16.61 9.27 2.97
N THR A 200 -15.85 10.32 3.27
CA THR A 200 -14.94 10.35 4.43
C THR A 200 -15.71 10.17 5.74
N PHE A 201 -16.85 10.86 5.88
CA PHE A 201 -17.69 10.78 7.07
C PHE A 201 -18.34 9.42 7.21
N ALA A 202 -18.82 8.81 6.12
CA ALA A 202 -19.38 7.46 6.14
C ALA A 202 -18.36 6.42 6.63
N TRP A 203 -17.11 6.48 6.14
CA TRP A 203 -16.04 5.59 6.61
C TRP A 203 -15.64 5.84 8.06
N PHE A 204 -15.57 7.12 8.46
CA PHE A 204 -15.33 7.48 9.85
C PHE A 204 -16.43 6.93 10.77
N LEU A 205 -17.70 7.08 10.40
CA LEU A 205 -18.83 6.55 11.15
C LEU A 205 -18.87 5.02 11.16
N GLN A 206 -18.49 4.35 10.06
CA GLN A 206 -18.39 2.90 10.00
C GLN A 206 -17.42 2.34 11.04
N LYS A 207 -16.30 3.02 11.28
CA LYS A 207 -15.35 2.67 12.34
C LYS A 207 -15.83 3.10 13.72
N ALA A 208 -16.74 4.07 13.82
CA ALA A 208 -17.29 4.62 15.06
C ALA A 208 -16.22 4.94 16.13
N PRO A 209 -15.10 5.62 15.79
CA PRO A 209 -13.97 5.83 16.70
C PRO A 209 -14.30 6.75 17.87
N LEU A 210 -15.31 7.62 17.74
CA LEU A 210 -15.71 8.51 18.83
C LEU A 210 -16.24 7.77 20.06
N ARG A 211 -16.79 6.56 19.91
CA ARG A 211 -17.27 5.76 21.05
C ARG A 211 -16.13 5.44 22.01
N VAL A 212 -14.98 4.99 21.50
CA VAL A 212 -13.82 4.69 22.32
C VAL A 212 -13.10 5.95 22.79
N VAL A 213 -12.96 6.97 21.93
CA VAL A 213 -12.27 8.23 22.29
C VAL A 213 -13.00 9.00 23.40
N LEU A 214 -14.34 8.98 23.41
CA LEU A 214 -15.16 9.66 24.42
C LEU A 214 -15.46 8.76 25.64
N GLY A 215 -14.87 7.57 25.73
CA GLY A 215 -15.03 6.66 26.88
C GLY A 215 -16.33 5.85 26.92
N GLY A 216 -17.14 5.87 25.86
CA GLY A 216 -18.36 5.07 25.74
C GLY A 216 -18.14 3.61 25.30
N GLU A 217 -16.91 3.25 24.94
CA GLU A 217 -16.48 1.90 24.56
C GLU A 217 -15.05 1.68 25.09
N VAL A 218 -14.77 0.50 25.68
CA VAL A 218 -13.41 0.16 26.12
C VAL A 218 -12.56 -0.22 24.90
N ARG A 219 -11.27 0.13 24.93
CA ARG A 219 -10.30 -0.11 23.84
C ARG A 219 -10.40 -1.51 23.22
N ASP A 220 -10.48 -2.54 24.06
CA ASP A 220 -10.45 -3.93 23.61
C ASP A 220 -11.71 -4.30 22.81
N HIS A 221 -12.88 -3.79 23.20
CA HIS A 221 -14.11 -3.96 22.42
C HIS A 221 -14.02 -3.27 21.06
N TYR A 222 -13.45 -2.06 21.02
CA TYR A 222 -13.22 -1.33 19.78
C TYR A 222 -12.31 -2.10 18.82
N LEU A 223 -11.21 -2.67 19.32
CA LEU A 223 -10.27 -3.43 18.50
C LEU A 223 -10.88 -4.74 18.02
N THR A 224 -11.55 -5.50 18.90
CA THR A 224 -12.21 -6.77 18.55
C THR A 224 -13.22 -6.62 17.41
N ARG A 225 -14.01 -5.54 17.37
CA ARG A 225 -14.99 -5.33 16.29
C ARG A 225 -14.37 -4.81 14.98
N ASN A 226 -13.14 -4.29 15.01
CA ASN A 226 -12.48 -3.71 13.84
C ASN A 226 -11.38 -4.60 13.25
N LEU A 227 -10.80 -5.49 14.06
CA LEU A 227 -9.69 -6.37 13.74
C LEU A 227 -10.09 -7.80 14.16
N ASP A 228 -10.39 -8.65 13.18
CA ASP A 228 -10.86 -10.03 13.43
C ASP A 228 -9.80 -10.92 14.11
N TYR A 229 -8.52 -10.62 13.92
CA TYR A 229 -7.41 -11.29 14.59
C TYR A 229 -7.13 -10.80 16.02
N TYR A 230 -7.69 -9.67 16.45
CA TYR A 230 -7.34 -9.09 17.77
C TYR A 230 -7.67 -10.01 18.96
N PRO A 231 -8.80 -10.75 19.00
CA PRO A 231 -9.07 -11.73 20.05
C PRO A 231 -7.98 -12.79 20.19
N TYR A 232 -7.32 -13.17 19.10
CA TYR A 232 -6.20 -14.12 19.13
C TYR A 232 -4.93 -13.53 19.74
N TYR A 233 -4.70 -12.23 19.57
CA TYR A 233 -3.61 -11.54 20.26
C TYR A 233 -3.88 -11.45 21.76
N GLN A 234 -5.13 -11.19 22.16
CA GLN A 234 -5.51 -11.24 23.58
C GLN A 234 -5.38 -12.65 24.16
N ALA A 235 -5.85 -13.67 23.45
CA ALA A 235 -5.70 -15.07 23.86
C ALA A 235 -4.21 -15.44 24.02
N LEU A 236 -3.37 -15.04 23.07
CA LEU A 236 -1.93 -15.22 23.15
C LEU A 236 -1.32 -14.56 24.41
N ASN A 237 -1.65 -13.30 24.68
CA ASN A 237 -1.12 -12.57 25.84
C ASN A 237 -1.62 -13.10 27.19
N THR A 238 -2.75 -13.81 27.23
CA THR A 238 -3.36 -14.31 28.48
C THR A 238 -3.08 -15.78 28.75
N THR A 239 -2.83 -16.59 27.71
CA THR A 239 -2.67 -18.05 27.84
C THR A 239 -1.23 -18.54 27.75
N THR A 240 -0.28 -17.68 27.37
CA THR A 240 1.13 -18.05 27.18
C THR A 240 2.04 -17.40 28.22
N ALA A 241 3.20 -17.99 28.50
CA ALA A 241 4.20 -17.39 29.37
C ALA A 241 4.79 -16.10 28.75
N PRO A 242 5.19 -15.07 29.53
CA PRO A 242 5.71 -13.81 28.99
C PRO A 242 6.92 -13.93 28.06
N ASP A 243 7.75 -14.96 28.23
CA ASP A 243 8.93 -15.27 27.44
C ASP A 243 8.65 -16.21 26.25
N ALA A 244 7.40 -16.67 26.09
CA ALA A 244 7.00 -17.54 25.00
C ALA A 244 7.19 -16.84 23.66
N ARG A 245 8.14 -17.33 22.85
CA ARG A 245 8.39 -16.81 21.50
C ARG A 245 7.33 -17.33 20.53
N VAL A 246 6.71 -16.39 19.80
CA VAL A 246 5.54 -16.64 18.95
C VAL A 246 5.91 -16.41 17.49
N TRP A 247 5.55 -17.34 16.64
CA TRP A 247 5.61 -17.17 15.18
C TRP A 247 4.27 -16.69 14.65
N LEU A 248 4.25 -15.50 14.07
CA LEU A 248 3.09 -14.98 13.34
C LEU A 248 3.20 -15.35 11.86
N ILE A 249 2.12 -15.91 11.31
CA ILE A 249 2.02 -16.27 9.90
C ILE A 249 0.74 -15.66 9.34
N ASN A 250 0.87 -14.75 8.38
CA ASN A 250 -0.25 -14.03 7.74
C ASN A 250 -1.13 -13.22 8.72
N MET A 251 -0.53 -12.63 9.75
CA MET A 251 -1.18 -11.87 10.82
C MET A 251 -0.98 -10.34 10.73
N ARG A 252 -0.61 -9.80 9.57
CA ARG A 252 -0.33 -8.36 9.30
C ARG A 252 0.88 -7.78 10.04
N ARG A 253 1.62 -8.60 10.80
CA ARG A 253 2.73 -8.21 11.68
C ARG A 253 2.39 -7.04 12.64
N ASP A 254 1.13 -6.95 13.07
CA ASP A 254 0.63 -5.93 14.00
C ASP A 254 1.07 -6.17 15.47
N THR A 255 2.39 -6.16 15.70
CA THR A 255 3.02 -6.58 16.96
C THR A 255 2.78 -5.65 18.14
N TYR A 256 2.25 -4.45 17.92
CA TYR A 256 1.98 -3.44 18.95
C TYR A 256 0.90 -3.84 19.98
N ASN A 257 0.18 -4.95 19.74
CA ASN A 257 -0.82 -5.52 20.64
C ASN A 257 -0.39 -6.87 21.24
N ILE A 258 0.86 -7.28 21.03
CA ILE A 258 1.38 -8.57 21.50
C ILE A 258 2.47 -8.32 22.54
N ASP A 259 2.29 -8.90 23.72
CA ASP A 259 3.19 -8.74 24.87
C ASP A 259 4.19 -9.89 24.95
N ARG A 260 4.57 -10.48 23.81
CA ARG A 260 5.43 -11.67 23.68
C ARG A 260 6.53 -11.42 22.65
N PRO A 261 7.70 -12.07 22.77
CA PRO A 261 8.69 -12.06 21.70
C PRO A 261 8.11 -12.62 20.40
N VAL A 262 8.12 -11.83 19.32
CA VAL A 262 7.53 -12.23 18.03
C VAL A 262 8.61 -12.48 16.99
N PHE A 263 8.46 -13.59 16.25
CA PHE A 263 9.02 -13.78 14.93
C PHE A 263 7.91 -13.66 13.88
N SER A 264 8.16 -12.90 12.82
CA SER A 264 7.25 -12.71 11.69
C SER A 264 8.09 -12.33 10.48
N ASP A 265 7.79 -12.94 9.33
CA ASP A 265 8.35 -12.48 8.07
C ASP A 265 7.86 -11.07 7.73
N TYR A 266 8.66 -10.30 7.00
CA TYR A 266 8.28 -8.99 6.51
C TYR A 266 7.62 -9.12 5.13
N LEU A 267 6.44 -8.51 4.99
CA LEU A 267 5.62 -8.44 3.77
C LEU A 267 5.08 -9.79 3.25
N PHE A 268 5.94 -10.77 3.01
CA PHE A 268 5.58 -12.12 2.61
C PHE A 268 5.51 -13.00 3.86
N GLU A 269 4.41 -12.86 4.60
CA GLU A 269 4.31 -13.29 5.99
C GLU A 269 4.33 -14.82 6.23
N ASP A 270 4.29 -15.60 5.16
CA ASP A 270 4.41 -17.07 5.16
C ASP A 270 5.70 -17.57 4.48
N TRP A 271 6.64 -16.67 4.18
CA TRP A 271 7.91 -16.99 3.51
C TRP A 271 8.70 -18.10 4.18
N THR A 272 8.95 -17.95 5.49
CA THR A 272 9.72 -18.93 6.27
C THR A 272 8.96 -20.26 6.35
N LEU A 273 7.63 -20.21 6.44
CA LEU A 273 6.80 -21.42 6.42
C LEU A 273 6.92 -22.16 5.09
N LYS A 274 6.77 -21.46 3.97
CA LYS A 274 6.94 -22.02 2.63
C LYS A 274 8.27 -22.75 2.51
N LYS A 275 9.37 -22.07 2.87
CA LYS A 275 10.71 -22.65 2.80
C LYS A 275 10.83 -23.91 3.67
N MET A 276 10.40 -23.83 4.94
CA MET A 276 10.47 -24.97 5.86
C MET A 276 9.62 -26.15 5.36
N VAL A 277 8.44 -25.91 4.80
CA VAL A 277 7.55 -26.95 4.25
C VAL A 277 8.23 -27.66 3.08
N TRP A 278 8.84 -26.90 2.16
CA TRP A 278 9.52 -27.48 1.01
C TRP A 278 10.79 -28.24 1.36
N GLU A 279 11.53 -27.82 2.39
CA GLU A 279 12.70 -28.52 2.90
C GLU A 279 12.38 -29.75 3.77
N SER A 280 11.15 -29.86 4.29
CA SER A 280 10.77 -30.93 5.22
C SER A 280 10.03 -32.07 4.53
N LYS A 281 10.23 -33.29 5.02
CA LYS A 281 9.53 -34.51 4.58
C LYS A 281 8.37 -34.90 5.50
N SER A 282 8.31 -34.32 6.69
CA SER A 282 7.29 -34.63 7.70
C SER A 282 6.99 -33.44 8.62
N VAL A 283 5.87 -33.51 9.34
CA VAL A 283 5.49 -32.53 10.37
C VAL A 283 6.50 -32.51 11.53
N SER A 284 7.09 -33.66 11.86
CA SER A 284 8.14 -33.77 12.89
C SER A 284 9.39 -32.96 12.54
N GLU A 285 9.80 -32.96 11.26
CA GLU A 285 10.90 -32.12 10.78
C GLU A 285 10.56 -30.63 10.83
N LEU A 286 9.32 -30.25 10.46
CA LEU A 286 8.85 -28.87 10.60
C LEU A 286 8.89 -28.39 12.06
N ARG A 287 8.42 -29.22 12.99
CA ARG A 287 8.52 -28.94 14.43
C ARG A 287 9.97 -28.79 14.86
N ALA A 288 10.86 -29.67 14.44
CA ALA A 288 12.29 -29.57 14.77
C ALA A 288 12.88 -28.23 14.32
N LYS A 289 12.63 -27.82 13.07
CA LYS A 289 13.06 -26.50 12.56
C LYS A 289 12.46 -25.33 13.36
N ALA A 290 11.17 -25.38 13.71
CA ALA A 290 10.54 -24.35 14.53
C ALA A 290 11.14 -24.30 15.96
N ARG A 291 11.52 -25.45 16.51
CA ARG A 291 12.23 -25.56 17.80
C ARG A 291 13.62 -24.95 17.74
N GLU A 292 14.37 -25.18 16.66
CA GLU A 292 15.69 -24.58 16.44
C GLU A 292 15.60 -23.05 16.37
N MET A 293 14.50 -22.51 15.85
CA MET A 293 14.19 -21.08 15.90
C MET A 293 13.71 -20.59 17.28
N GLY A 294 13.61 -21.48 18.28
CA GLY A 294 13.09 -21.18 19.61
C GLY A 294 11.61 -20.81 19.64
N ILE A 295 10.83 -21.16 18.62
CA ILE A 295 9.39 -20.88 18.56
C ILE A 295 8.66 -21.87 19.47
N THR A 296 7.81 -21.33 20.34
CA THR A 296 6.99 -22.11 21.30
C THR A 296 5.51 -22.10 20.93
N TYR A 297 5.03 -21.03 20.32
CA TYR A 297 3.66 -20.90 19.82
C TYR A 297 3.67 -20.40 18.39
N MET A 298 2.65 -20.79 17.64
CA MET A 298 2.38 -20.31 16.29
C MET A 298 0.96 -19.77 16.22
N LEU A 299 0.82 -18.54 15.71
CA LEU A 299 -0.46 -17.91 15.45
C LEU A 299 -0.56 -17.63 13.96
N THR A 300 -1.49 -18.31 13.31
CA THR A 300 -1.59 -18.35 11.86
C THR A 300 -2.97 -17.95 11.38
N ARG A 301 -3.02 -17.11 10.34
CA ARG A 301 -4.19 -16.97 9.48
C ARG A 301 -4.10 -17.97 8.33
N HIS A 302 -5.05 -18.89 8.28
CA HIS A 302 -5.00 -20.07 7.42
C HIS A 302 -6.16 -20.21 6.41
N ASP A 303 -7.14 -19.30 6.41
CA ASP A 303 -8.34 -19.35 5.55
C ASP A 303 -8.03 -19.48 4.05
N PHE A 304 -6.94 -18.89 3.60
CA PHE A 304 -6.47 -18.96 2.21
C PHE A 304 -5.18 -19.78 2.03
N LEU A 305 -4.49 -20.12 3.12
CA LEU A 305 -3.15 -20.71 3.08
C LEU A 305 -3.12 -22.10 2.44
N PHE A 306 -4.25 -22.81 2.44
CA PHE A 306 -4.37 -24.18 1.90
C PHE A 306 -5.22 -24.27 0.63
N ASP A 307 -5.64 -23.15 0.04
CA ASP A 307 -6.28 -23.15 -1.28
C ASP A 307 -5.24 -23.41 -2.36
N TYR A 308 -5.37 -24.52 -3.10
CA TYR A 308 -4.39 -24.92 -4.11
C TYR A 308 -4.18 -23.82 -5.18
N ASN A 309 -5.23 -23.08 -5.56
CA ASN A 309 -5.13 -22.11 -6.65
C ASN A 309 -4.58 -20.74 -6.22
N GLY A 310 -4.49 -20.49 -4.91
CA GLY A 310 -4.11 -19.18 -4.37
C GLY A 310 -3.01 -19.22 -3.32
N SER A 311 -2.62 -20.41 -2.84
CA SER A 311 -1.62 -20.57 -1.79
C SER A 311 -0.22 -20.32 -2.32
N THR A 312 0.56 -19.55 -1.56
CA THR A 312 1.99 -19.34 -1.78
C THR A 312 2.82 -20.62 -1.55
N LEU A 313 2.25 -21.61 -0.85
CA LEU A 313 2.91 -22.89 -0.55
C LEU A 313 2.97 -23.80 -1.78
N VAL A 314 2.13 -23.55 -2.79
CA VAL A 314 2.16 -24.27 -4.08
C VAL A 314 3.31 -23.73 -4.93
N ASP A 315 4.05 -24.65 -5.53
CA ASP A 315 5.08 -24.38 -6.51
C ASP A 315 4.60 -24.90 -7.87
N ASP A 316 4.31 -23.97 -8.79
CA ASP A 316 3.77 -24.27 -10.12
C ASP A 316 4.73 -25.09 -11.00
N GLU A 317 6.03 -25.10 -10.67
CA GLU A 317 7.04 -25.92 -11.36
C GLU A 317 7.02 -27.38 -10.91
N LYS A 318 6.27 -27.70 -9.84
CA LYS A 318 6.25 -29.03 -9.21
C LYS A 318 5.00 -29.83 -9.57
N PRO A 319 5.10 -31.17 -9.62
CA PRO A 319 3.93 -32.01 -9.83
C PRO A 319 2.86 -31.78 -8.77
N ARG A 320 1.59 -31.76 -9.19
CA ARG A 320 0.44 -31.56 -8.29
C ARG A 320 0.43 -32.48 -7.07
N ALA A 321 0.80 -33.76 -7.25
CA ALA A 321 0.86 -34.72 -6.14
C ALA A 321 1.89 -34.33 -5.07
N GLU A 322 3.00 -33.71 -5.47
CA GLU A 322 4.02 -33.21 -4.54
C GLU A 322 3.50 -31.98 -3.80
N ASN A 323 2.89 -31.03 -4.52
CA ASN A 323 2.22 -29.86 -3.93
C ASN A 323 1.15 -30.26 -2.91
N GLU A 324 0.27 -31.22 -3.24
CA GLU A 324 -0.76 -31.72 -2.33
C GLU A 324 -0.16 -32.39 -1.08
N ALA A 325 0.97 -33.09 -1.21
CA ALA A 325 1.69 -33.64 -0.06
C ALA A 325 2.26 -32.54 0.84
N LYS A 326 2.85 -31.49 0.26
CA LYS A 326 3.36 -30.31 1.00
C LYS A 326 2.26 -29.55 1.71
N LEU A 327 1.13 -29.30 1.04
CA LEU A 327 -0.05 -28.68 1.64
C LEU A 327 -0.59 -29.52 2.81
N ARG A 328 -0.63 -30.86 2.68
CA ARG A 328 -1.05 -31.74 3.78
C ARG A 328 -0.13 -31.61 5.00
N ILE A 329 1.19 -31.63 4.80
CA ILE A 329 2.17 -31.45 5.87
C ILE A 329 1.99 -30.08 6.55
N ALA A 330 1.87 -29.01 5.76
CA ALA A 330 1.66 -27.66 6.29
C ALA A 330 0.35 -27.56 7.07
N LYS A 331 -0.73 -28.15 6.56
CA LYS A 331 -2.04 -28.16 7.20
C LYS A 331 -2.03 -28.91 8.53
N GLU A 332 -1.40 -30.07 8.59
CA GLU A 332 -1.26 -30.85 9.82
C GLU A 332 -0.41 -30.12 10.86
N PHE A 333 0.62 -29.37 10.42
CA PHE A 333 1.44 -28.53 11.30
C PHE A 333 0.67 -27.32 11.86
N VAL A 334 -0.08 -26.61 11.01
CA VAL A 334 -0.80 -25.36 11.36
C VAL A 334 -2.12 -25.59 12.09
N LEU A 335 -2.78 -26.72 11.84
CA LEU A 335 -4.08 -27.08 12.41
C LEU A 335 -4.00 -28.28 13.36
N ASP A 336 -2.87 -28.43 14.07
CA ASP A 336 -2.68 -29.51 15.03
C ASP A 336 -3.67 -29.44 16.20
N LYS A 337 -4.78 -30.17 16.05
CA LYS A 337 -5.87 -30.23 17.02
C LYS A 337 -5.43 -30.66 18.41
N ALA A 338 -4.35 -31.45 18.54
CA ALA A 338 -3.90 -31.93 19.83
C ALA A 338 -3.26 -30.82 20.68
N ASN A 339 -2.70 -29.79 20.03
CA ASN A 339 -2.01 -28.69 20.69
C ASN A 339 -2.61 -27.30 20.39
N THR A 340 -3.79 -27.25 19.77
CA THR A 340 -4.54 -26.01 19.56
C THR A 340 -4.98 -25.42 20.90
N VAL A 341 -4.63 -24.16 21.15
CA VAL A 341 -5.12 -23.37 22.27
C VAL A 341 -6.49 -22.76 21.94
N VAL A 342 -6.59 -22.12 20.78
CA VAL A 342 -7.82 -21.54 20.23
C VAL A 342 -7.73 -21.53 18.71
N ALA A 343 -8.84 -21.80 18.03
CA ALA A 343 -8.92 -21.74 16.57
C ALA A 343 -10.37 -21.52 16.11
N ASP A 344 -10.50 -20.98 14.90
CA ASP A 344 -11.76 -20.91 14.13
C ASP A 344 -11.49 -21.23 12.65
N GLU A 345 -12.42 -20.82 11.78
CA GLU A 345 -12.33 -21.03 10.33
C GLU A 345 -11.20 -20.25 9.64
N LYS A 346 -10.66 -19.20 10.28
CA LYS A 346 -9.61 -18.33 9.73
C LYS A 346 -8.29 -18.39 10.47
N PHE A 347 -8.32 -18.56 11.79
CA PHE A 347 -7.15 -18.41 12.65
C PHE A 347 -6.91 -19.64 13.50
N SER A 348 -5.64 -19.88 13.84
CA SER A 348 -5.26 -20.91 14.81
C SER A 348 -4.09 -20.43 15.66
N LEU A 349 -4.22 -20.56 16.98
CA LEU A 349 -3.14 -20.46 17.95
C LEU A 349 -2.77 -21.89 18.40
N VAL A 350 -1.58 -22.34 18.05
CA VAL A 350 -1.10 -23.70 18.32
C VAL A 350 0.16 -23.64 19.18
N LYS A 351 0.19 -24.45 20.24
CA LYS A 351 1.39 -24.69 21.05
C LYS A 351 2.27 -25.71 20.33
N LEU A 352 3.55 -25.40 20.12
CA LEU A 352 4.48 -26.32 19.47
C LEU A 352 5.21 -27.23 20.46
N PHE A 353 5.59 -26.70 21.63
CA PHE A 353 6.34 -27.37 22.70
C PHE A 353 5.89 -26.93 24.09
#